data_AF-A0A960EVT9-F1
#
_entry.id   AF-A0A960EVT9-F1
#
_cell.length_a   1.000
_cell.length_b   1.000
_cell.length_c   1.000
_cell.angle_alpha   90.00
_cell.angle_beta   90.00
_cell.angle_gamma   90.00
#
_symmetry.space_group_name_H-M   'P 1'
#
loop_
_entity.id
_entity.type
_entity.pdbx_description
1 polymer ?
#
loop_
_entity_poly.entity_id
_entity_poly.type
_entity_poly.pdbx_seq_one_letter_code
_entity_poly.pdbx_strand_id
1 'polypeptide(L)' 'MQGDPAIIEMLNEILTAELTAINQYFIHAKMCSNWGFTKLADHVRDESIDEMKHAEALIDRILYLDG' A
#
# COMPACT_ATOMS: atom_id res chain seq x y z
N MET A 1 -10.46 20.29 -6.33
CA MET A 1 -9.54 21.31 -6.85
C MET A 1 -8.88 20.69 -8.05
N GLN A 2 -8.82 21.30 -9.24
CA GLN A 2 -8.18 20.62 -10.36
C GLN A 2 -6.65 20.61 -10.19
N GLY A 3 -6.07 19.43 -10.05
CA GLY A 3 -4.63 19.21 -9.89
C GLY A 3 -3.85 19.27 -11.20
N ASP A 4 -2.52 19.36 -11.11
CA ASP A 4 -1.62 19.21 -12.26
C ASP A 4 -1.61 17.73 -12.71
N PRO A 5 -1.87 17.43 -13.99
CA PRO A 5 -1.87 16.06 -14.52
C PRO A 5 -0.59 15.28 -14.22
N ALA A 6 0.59 15.91 -14.24
CA ALA A 6 1.86 15.23 -13.96
C ALA A 6 1.96 14.80 -12.48
N ILE A 7 1.39 15.59 -11.58
CA ILE A 7 1.32 15.23 -10.16
C ILE A 7 0.36 14.06 -9.96
N ILE A 8 -0.80 14.09 -10.61
CA ILE A 8 -1.79 13.01 -10.55
C ILE A 8 -1.20 11.69 -11.09
N GLU A 9 -0.45 11.74 -12.19
CA GLU A 9 0.26 10.58 -12.73
C GLU A 9 1.24 9.99 -11.72
N MET A 10 2.11 10.81 -11.13
CA MET A 10 3.05 10.35 -10.09
C MET A 10 2.34 9.77 -8.87
N LEU A 11 1.22 10.37 -8.43
CA LEU A 11 0.44 9.84 -7.30
C LEU A 11 -0.16 8.47 -7.63
N ASN A 12 -0.61 8.24 -8.87
CA ASN A 12 -1.10 6.94 -9.31
C ASN A 12 0.01 5.88 -9.42
N GLU A 13 1.23 6.28 -9.81
CA GLU A 13 2.40 5.40 -9.76
C GLU A 13 2.72 4.96 -8.32
N ILE A 14 2.72 5.91 -7.37
CA ILE A 14 2.95 5.60 -5.96
C ILE A 14 1.82 4.71 -5.43
N LEU A 15 0.55 5.01 -5.75
CA LEU A 15 -0.59 4.17 -5.37
C LEU A 15 -0.42 2.73 -5.88
N THR A 16 0.05 2.56 -7.11
CA THR A 16 0.34 1.24 -7.68
C THR A 16 1.43 0.52 -6.88
N ALA A 17 2.46 1.23 -6.43
CA ALA A 17 3.50 0.69 -5.57
C ALA A 17 2.95 0.26 -4.21
N GLU A 18 2.11 1.08 -3.56
CA GLU A 18 1.48 0.73 -2.28
C GLU A 18 0.57 -0.51 -2.42
N LEU A 19 -0.28 -0.56 -3.45
CA LEU A 19 -1.13 -1.72 -3.73
C LEU A 19 -0.32 -3.00 -3.99
N THR A 20 0.85 -2.86 -4.59
CA THR A 20 1.79 -3.96 -4.78
C THR A 20 2.41 -4.39 -3.44
N ALA A 21 2.86 -3.43 -2.63
CA ALA A 21 3.46 -3.67 -1.31
C ALA A 21 2.47 -4.37 -0.36
N ILE A 22 1.21 -3.93 -0.32
CA ILE A 22 0.13 -4.58 0.45
C ILE A 22 0.09 -6.08 0.15
N ASN A 23 0.01 -6.45 -1.13
CA ASN A 23 -0.10 -7.85 -1.55
C ASN A 23 1.21 -8.62 -1.28
N GLN A 24 2.36 -7.98 -1.50
CA GLN A 24 3.66 -8.59 -1.26
C GLN A 24 3.85 -8.92 0.22
N TYR A 25 3.63 -7.96 1.11
CA TYR A 25 3.70 -8.19 2.55
C TYR A 25 2.65 -9.20 3.02
N PHE A 26 1.43 -9.18 2.46
CA PHE A 26 0.43 -10.19 2.79
C PHE A 26 0.90 -11.62 2.48
N ILE A 27 1.45 -11.85 1.28
CA ILE A 27 1.98 -13.16 0.89
C ILE A 27 3.19 -13.53 1.77
N HIS A 28 4.10 -12.59 2.01
CA HIS A 28 5.27 -12.83 2.88
C HIS A 28 4.87 -13.20 4.31
N ALA A 29 3.83 -12.58 4.88
CA ALA A 29 3.31 -12.95 6.18
C ALA A 29 2.79 -14.40 6.19
N LYS A 30 2.07 -14.82 5.13
CA LYS A 30 1.62 -16.22 4.99
C LYS A 30 2.79 -17.20 4.86
N MET A 31 3.83 -16.84 4.10
CA MET A 31 5.05 -17.65 3.98
C MET A 31 5.76 -17.79 5.33
N CYS A 32 5.96 -16.68 6.05
CA CYS A 32 6.59 -16.69 7.37
C CYS A 32 5.81 -17.55 8.37
N SER A 33 4.47 -17.45 8.36
CA SER A 33 3.62 -18.27 9.20
C SER A 33 3.76 -19.76 8.86
N ASN A 34 3.78 -20.11 7.57
CA ASN A 34 3.95 -21.49 7.12
C ASN A 34 5.33 -22.07 7.49
N TRP A 35 6.38 -21.24 7.52
CA TRP A 35 7.72 -21.62 7.97
C TRP A 35 7.89 -21.65 9.49
N GLY A 36 6.86 -21.29 10.25
CA GLY A 36 6.89 -21.28 11.72
C GLY A 36 7.47 -20.00 12.35
N PHE A 37 7.76 -18.96 11.57
CA PHE A 37 8.24 -17.66 12.06
C PHE A 37 7.07 -16.76 12.49
N THR A 38 6.34 -17.16 13.53
CA THR A 38 5.07 -16.52 13.94
C THR A 38 5.21 -15.03 14.27
N LYS A 39 6.23 -14.64 15.06
CA LYS A 39 6.47 -13.23 15.39
C LYS A 39 6.75 -12.37 14.16
N LEU A 40 7.50 -12.91 13.20
CA LEU A 40 7.80 -12.20 11.96
C LEU A 40 6.55 -12.13 11.07
N ALA A 41 5.75 -13.20 11.02
CA ALA A 41 4.50 -13.23 10.28
C ALA A 41 3.51 -12.16 10.78
N ASP A 42 3.39 -11.99 12.10
CA ASP A 42 2.53 -10.96 12.70
C ASP A 42 3.04 -9.56 12.32
N HIS A 43 4.34 -9.30 12.49
CA HIS A 43 4.92 -8.01 12.11
C HIS A 43 4.74 -7.69 10.62
N VAL A 44 5.04 -8.64 9.73
CA VAL A 44 4.90 -8.44 8.27
C VAL A 44 3.43 -8.27 7.87
N ARG A 45 2.49 -8.88 8.61
CA ARG A 45 1.05 -8.65 8.42
C ARG A 45 0.67 -7.23 8.81
N ASP A 46 1.22 -6.71 9.90
CA ASP A 46 0.97 -5.33 10.33
C ASP A 46 1.50 -4.32 9.29
N GLU A 47 2.67 -4.56 8.71
CA GLU A 47 3.21 -3.74 7.60
C GLU A 47 2.25 -3.75 6.39
N SER A 48 1.71 -4.91 6.00
CA SER A 48 0.70 -5.00 4.91
C SER A 48 -0.53 -4.12 5.19
N ILE A 49 -0.94 -3.99 6.45
CA ILE A 49 -2.07 -3.14 6.85
C ILE A 49 -1.67 -1.67 6.87
N ASP A 50 -0.41 -1.34 7.20
CA ASP A 50 0.06 0.05 7.18
C ASP A 50 0.09 0.61 5.75
N GLU A 51 0.56 -0.19 4.78
CA GLU A 51 0.51 0.21 3.37
C GLU A 51 -0.94 0.39 2.86
N MET A 52 -1.93 -0.32 3.43
CA MET A 52 -3.35 -0.06 3.11
C MET A 52 -3.78 1.35 3.51
N LYS A 53 -3.26 1.89 4.61
CA LYS A 53 -3.54 3.27 5.05
C LYS A 53 -2.82 4.28 4.16
N HIS A 54 -1.61 3.98 3.71
CA HIS A 54 -0.90 4.82 2.74
C HIS A 54 -1.65 4.90 1.40
N ALA A 55 -2.13 3.75 0.90
CA ALA A 55 -2.97 3.70 -0.29
C ALA A 55 -4.28 4.50 -0.11
N GLU A 56 -4.95 4.39 1.04
CA GLU A 56 -6.14 5.19 1.37
C GLU A 56 -5.85 6.70 1.31
N ALA A 57 -4.77 7.15 1.95
CA ALA A 57 -4.38 8.55 1.95
C ALA A 57 -4.03 9.08 0.53
N LEU A 58 -3.40 8.25 -0.31
CA LEU A 58 -3.12 8.58 -1.71
C LEU A 58 -4.41 8.71 -2.52
N ILE A 59 -5.35 7.77 -2.37
CA ILE A 59 -6.65 7.81 -3.05
C ILE A 59 -7.40 9.08 -2.67
N ASP A 60 -7.48 9.41 -1.37
CA ASP A 60 -8.13 10.63 -0.91
C ASP A 60 -7.49 11.88 -1.53
N ARG A 61 -6.15 11.89 -1.67
CA ARG A 61 -5.43 13.00 -2.26
C ARG A 61 -5.69 13.14 -3.76
N ILE A 62 -5.68 12.03 -4.49
CA ILE A 62 -6.00 11.93 -5.91
C ILE A 62 -7.44 12.46 -6.14
N LEU A 63 -8.41 11.95 -5.40
CA LEU A 63 -9.81 12.40 -5.50
C LEU A 63 -9.97 13.89 -5.16
N TYR A 64 -9.24 14.41 -4.16
CA TYR A 64 -9.25 15.84 -3.84
C TYR A 64 -8.76 16.73 -5.01
N LEU A 65 -7.82 16.20 -5.80
CA LEU A 65 -7.23 16.82 -6.98
C LEU A 65 -8.09 16.67 -8.25
N ASP A 66 -9.29 16.07 -8.13
CA ASP A 66 -10.19 15.80 -9.24
C ASP A 66 -9.54 14.91 -10.33
N GLY A 67 -8.64 14.00 -9.90
CA GLY A 67 -7.94 13.06 -10.76
C GLY A 67 -7.10 12.07 -9.98
#